data_AF-A0A385AGL2-F1
#
_entry.id   AF-A0A385AGL2-F1
#
_cell.length_a   1.000
_cell.length_b   1.000
_cell.length_c   1.000
_cell.angle_alpha   90.00
_cell.angle_beta   90.00
_cell.angle_gamma   90.00
#
_symmetry.space_group_name_H-M   'P 1'
#
loop_
_entity.id
_entity.type
_entity.pdbx_description
1 polymer ?
#
loop_
_entity_poly.entity_id
_entity_poly.type
_entity_poly.pdbx_seq_one_letter_code
_entity_poly.pdbx_strand_id
1 'polypeptide(L)'
;MIFEGPIWLENSDKYFVLHYDGSLQLRHELANESTILIDSCNYFYDRDQLVKICLKHIPNMTMIEFGHVQKSLDYQANALREGMPNVRLC
;
A
#
# COMPACT_ATOMS: atom_id res chain seq x y z
N MET A 1 -17.62 5.09 6.63
CA MET A 1 -17.07 4.48 5.39
C MET A 1 -15.79 3.79 5.80
N ILE A 2 -15.66 2.49 5.55
CA ILE A 2 -14.56 1.68 6.08
C ILE A 2 -13.29 2.11 5.36
N PHE A 3 -12.47 2.92 6.03
CA PHE A 3 -11.09 3.17 5.61
C PHE A 3 -10.34 1.89 5.91
N GLU A 4 -10.02 1.13 4.87
CA GLU A 4 -9.22 -0.07 5.04
C GLU A 4 -7.86 0.30 5.63
N GLY A 5 -7.45 -0.45 6.65
CA GLY A 5 -6.27 -0.17 7.45
C GLY A 5 -4.95 -0.54 6.77
N PRO A 6 -3.84 -0.44 7.51
CA PRO A 6 -2.53 -0.86 7.02
C PRO A 6 -2.53 -2.33 6.57
N ILE A 7 -1.87 -2.61 5.45
CA ILE A 7 -1.67 -3.96 4.94
C ILE A 7 -0.29 -4.44 5.42
N TRP A 8 -0.30 -5.24 6.47
CA TRP A 8 0.90 -5.78 7.09
C TRP A 8 1.54 -6.88 6.25
N LEU A 9 2.88 -6.86 6.23
CA LEU A 9 3.65 -7.96 5.68
C LEU A 9 3.77 -9.06 6.73
N GLU A 10 3.59 -10.31 6.30
CA GLU A 10 3.74 -11.45 7.21
C GLU A 10 5.17 -11.48 7.78
N ASN A 11 5.27 -11.66 9.11
CA ASN A 11 6.54 -11.74 9.84
C ASN A 11 7.46 -10.52 9.65
N SER A 12 6.91 -9.32 9.42
CA SER A 12 7.70 -8.09 9.31
C SER A 12 7.01 -6.90 9.97
N ASP A 13 7.83 -6.00 10.50
CA ASP A 13 7.39 -4.72 11.09
C ASP A 13 7.07 -3.67 10.02
N LYS A 14 6.88 -4.10 8.77
CA LYS A 14 6.63 -3.24 7.61
C LYS A 14 5.21 -3.45 7.12
N TYR A 15 4.61 -2.40 6.62
CA TYR A 15 3.25 -2.42 6.10
C TYR A 15 3.06 -1.38 5.00
N PHE A 16 2.08 -1.64 4.15
CA PHE A 16 1.63 -0.70 3.13
C PHE A 16 0.44 0.12 3.63
N VAL A 17 0.39 1.39 3.21
CA VAL A 17 -0.75 2.29 3.40
C VAL A 17 -1.14 2.87 2.06
N LEU A 18 -2.37 2.63 1.63
CA LEU A 18 -2.96 3.32 0.48
C LEU A 18 -3.77 4.52 0.98
N HIS A 19 -3.36 5.71 0.56
CA HIS A 19 -4.04 6.96 0.92
C HIS A 19 -5.19 7.27 -0.03
N TYR A 20 -6.09 8.15 0.41
CA TYR A 20 -7.27 8.53 -0.37
C TYR A 20 -6.93 9.24 -1.69
N ASP A 21 -5.79 9.91 -1.75
CA ASP A 21 -5.27 10.52 -2.98
C ASP A 21 -4.69 9.50 -3.97
N GLY A 22 -4.73 8.21 -3.62
CA GLY A 22 -4.20 7.10 -4.40
C GLY A 22 -2.71 6.84 -4.18
N SER A 23 -2.03 7.62 -3.33
CA SER A 23 -0.62 7.40 -3.04
C SER A 23 -0.41 6.16 -2.17
N LEU A 24 0.60 5.36 -2.53
CA LEU A 24 0.98 4.16 -1.79
C LEU A 24 2.25 4.43 -0.99
N GLN A 25 2.24 4.15 0.31
CA GLN A 25 3.42 4.26 1.17
C GLN A 25 3.80 2.90 1.73
N LEU A 26 5.11 2.60 1.75
CA LEU A 26 5.70 1.54 2.55
C LEU A 26 6.24 2.17 3.83
N ARG A 27 5.77 1.68 4.98
CA ARG A 27 6.19 2.17 6.30
C ARG A 27 6.79 1.04 7.13
N HIS A 28 7.55 1.42 8.15
CA HIS A 28 8.15 0.53 9.14
C HIS A 28 7.73 1.01 10.53
N GLU A 29 7.20 0.10 11.35
CA GLU A 29 6.90 0.32 12.76
C GLU A 29 8.11 -0.03 13.62
N LEU A 30 8.58 0.92 14.42
CA LEU A 30 9.70 0.73 15.34
C LEU A 30 9.19 0.22 16.69
N ALA A 31 10.09 -0.37 17.49
CA ALA A 31 9.79 -0.91 18.82
C ALA A 31 9.21 0.11 19.83
N ASN A 32 9.33 1.41 19.56
CA ASN A 32 8.76 2.50 20.35
C ASN A 32 7.43 3.02 19.79
N GLU A 33 6.75 2.23 18.93
CA GLU A 33 5.48 2.58 18.27
C GLU A 33 5.57 3.80 17.34
N SER A 34 6.78 4.27 17.04
CA SER A 34 6.99 5.28 16.02
C SER A 34 7.04 4.65 14.63
N THR A 35 6.65 5.42 13.61
CA THR A 35 6.59 4.91 12.24
C THR A 35 7.51 5.71 11.32
N ILE A 36 8.26 5.01 10.48
CA ILE A 36 9.16 5.60 9.49
C ILE A 36 8.62 5.33 8.09
N LEU A 37 8.62 6.35 7.23
CA LEU A 37 8.38 6.20 5.81
C LEU A 37 9.62 5.60 5.14
N ILE A 38 9.47 4.45 4.48
CA ILE A 38 10.56 3.76 3.77
C ILE A 38 10.59 4.17 2.29
N ASP A 39 9.42 4.12 1.64
CA ASP A 39 9.26 4.53 0.24
C ASP A 39 7.81 4.96 -0.01
N SER A 40 7.60 5.74 -1.06
CA SER A 40 6.27 6.25 -1.44
C SER A 40 6.12 6.35 -2.95
N CYS A 41 4.98 5.90 -3.45
CA CYS A 41 4.53 6.18 -4.80
C CYS A 41 3.47 7.28 -4.75
N ASN A 42 3.80 8.46 -5.29
CA ASN A 42 2.93 9.64 -5.27
C ASN A 42 1.89 9.65 -6.41
N TYR A 43 1.78 8.56 -7.17
CA TYR A 43 0.78 8.39 -8.22
C TYR A 43 -0.23 7.34 -7.79
N PHE A 44 -1.41 7.36 -8.41
CA PHE A 44 -2.44 6.37 -8.17
C PHE A 44 -1.83 4.97 -8.26
N TYR A 45 -2.00 4.19 -7.19
CA TYR A 45 -1.48 2.83 -7.08
C TYR A 45 -1.58 2.05 -8.40
N ASP A 46 -0.44 1.51 -8.83
CA ASP A 46 -0.27 0.65 -9.99
C ASP A 46 0.61 -0.55 -9.62
N ARG A 47 0.29 -1.69 -10.23
CA ARG A 47 0.90 -2.98 -9.95
C ARG A 47 2.41 -2.96 -10.20
N ASP A 48 2.86 -2.30 -11.26
CA ASP A 48 4.28 -2.26 -11.61
C ASP A 48 5.11 -1.48 -10.58
N GLN A 49 4.50 -0.47 -9.95
CA GLN A 49 5.15 0.30 -8.87
C GLN A 49 5.24 -0.51 -7.59
N LEU A 50 4.18 -1.24 -7.25
CA LEU A 50 4.20 -2.17 -6.10
C LEU A 50 5.33 -3.20 -6.25
N VAL A 51 5.46 -3.82 -7.43
CA VAL A 51 6.52 -4.79 -7.72
C VAL A 51 7.90 -4.18 -7.48
N LYS A 52 8.14 -2.96 -7.97
CA LYS A 52 9.43 -2.25 -7.78
C LYS A 52 9.73 -2.00 -6.30
N ILE A 53 8.75 -1.54 -5.53
CA ILE A 53 8.90 -1.29 -4.09
C ILE A 53 9.23 -2.60 -3.36
N CYS A 54 8.49 -3.68 -3.66
CA CYS A 54 8.72 -4.98 -3.04
C CYS A 54 10.10 -5.54 -3.37
N LEU A 55 10.52 -5.54 -4.64
CA LEU A 55 11.84 -6.03 -5.03
C LEU A 55 12.99 -5.24 -4.39
N LYS A 56 12.81 -3.93 -4.19
CA LYS A 56 13.83 -3.05 -3.60
C LYS A 56 13.93 -3.21 -2.08
N HIS A 57 12.81 -3.30 -1.37
CA HIS A 57 12.76 -3.19 0.10
C HIS A 57 12.40 -4.47 0.83
N ILE A 58 11.93 -5.49 0.10
CA ILE A 58 11.44 -6.77 0.61
C ILE A 58 11.94 -7.91 -0.31
N PRO A 59 13.27 -8.09 -0.48
CA PRO A 59 13.84 -9.01 -1.47
C PRO A 59 13.49 -10.49 -1.20
N ASN A 60 13.10 -10.83 0.02
CA ASN A 60 12.72 -12.19 0.42
C ASN A 60 11.20 -12.43 0.38
N MET A 61 10.42 -11.50 -0.16
CA MET A 61 8.97 -11.67 -0.29
C MET A 61 8.64 -12.85 -1.20
N THR A 62 7.82 -13.76 -0.71
CA THR A 62 7.29 -14.86 -1.52
C THR A 62 6.22 -14.36 -2.49
N MET A 63 6.00 -15.09 -3.57
CA MET A 63 4.93 -14.78 -4.53
C MET A 63 3.53 -14.85 -3.91
N ILE A 64 3.36 -15.65 -2.84
CA ILE A 64 2.09 -15.77 -2.11
C ILE A 64 1.83 -14.49 -1.30
N GLU A 65 2.83 -14.04 -0.52
CA GLU A 65 2.75 -12.78 0.24
C GLU A 65 2.51 -11.60 -0.69
N PHE A 66 3.24 -11.54 -1.81
CA PHE A 66 3.01 -10.53 -2.84
C PHE A 66 1.57 -10.55 -3.35
N GLY A 67 1.03 -11.74 -3.67
CA GLY A 67 -0.35 -11.90 -4.13
C GLY A 67 -1.39 -11.43 -3.11
N HIS A 68 -1.18 -11.70 -1.82
CA HIS A 68 -2.06 -11.23 -0.74
C HIS A 68 -2.04 -9.71 -0.60
N VAL A 69 -0.85 -9.10 -0.62
CA VAL A 69 -0.69 -7.65 -0.57
C VAL A 69 -1.33 -6.99 -1.78
N GLN A 70 -1.06 -7.50 -2.99
CA GLN A 70 -1.61 -6.96 -4.23
C GLN A 70 -3.14 -7.02 -4.21
N LYS A 71 -3.73 -8.17 -3.85
CA LYS A 71 -5.19 -8.33 -3.81
C LYS A 71 -5.84 -7.36 -2.82
N SER A 72 -5.20 -7.14 -1.67
CA SER A 72 -5.70 -6.22 -0.64
C SER A 72 -5.63 -4.77 -1.14
N LEU A 73 -4.51 -4.37 -1.75
CA LEU A 73 -4.36 -3.04 -2.35
C LEU A 73 -5.33 -2.81 -3.52
N ASP A 74 -5.54 -3.81 -4.39
CA ASP A 74 -6.49 -3.73 -5.50
C ASP A 74 -7.92 -3.51 -4.98
N TYR A 75 -8.29 -4.19 -3.88
CA TYR A 75 -9.59 -4.01 -3.23
C TYR A 75 -9.73 -2.59 -2.64
N GLN A 76 -8.72 -2.11 -1.91
CA GLN A 76 -8.69 -0.73 -1.38
C GLN A 76 -8.79 0.31 -2.49
N ALA A 77 -8.00 0.16 -3.55
CA ALA A 77 -7.97 1.09 -4.67
C ALA A 77 -9.31 1.15 -5.40
N ASN A 78 -9.99 0.02 -5.58
CA ASN A 78 -11.32 -0.02 -6.17
C ASN A 78 -12.38 0.65 -5.26
N ALA A 79 -12.34 0.38 -3.95
CA ALA A 79 -13.23 1.04 -2.99
C ALA A 79 -13.03 2.56 -2.96
N LEU A 80 -11.79 3.04 -3.09
CA LEU A 80 -11.48 4.47 -3.22
C LEU A 80 -12.07 5.07 -4.51
N ARG A 81 -11.93 4.37 -5.65
CA ARG A 81 -12.49 4.81 -6.95
C ARG A 81 -14.02 4.86 -6.94
N GLU A 82 -14.67 3.88 -6.33
CA GLU A 82 -16.14 3.82 -6.24
C GLU A 82 -16.71 4.80 -5.21
N GLY A 83 -15.96 5.09 -4.15
CA GLY A 83 -16.32 6.05 -3.10
C GLY A 83 -16.02 7.51 -3.42
N MET A 84 -15.30 7.78 -4.51
CA MET A 84 -15.07 9.14 -5.01
C MET A 84 -16.27 9.57 -5.88
N PRO A 85 -17.11 10.55 -5.46
CA PRO A 85 -18.01 11.19 -6.41
C PRO A 85 -17.12 11.79 -7.49
N ASN A 86 -17.35 11.47 -8.78
CA ASN A 86 -16.58 11.94 -9.93
C ASN A 86 -16.00 13.35 -9.76
N VAL A 87 -14.85 13.49 -9.12
CA VAL A 87 -14.06 14.72 -9.15
C VAL A 87 -13.25 14.58 -10.42
N ARG A 88 -13.95 14.70 -11.57
CA ARG A 88 -13.30 15.25 -12.75
C ARG A 88 -12.72 16.55 -12.26
N LEU A 89 -11.39 16.61 -12.13
CA LEU A 89 -10.65 17.85 -12.05
C LEU A 89 -11.18 18.72 -13.20
N CYS A 90 -12.01 19.71 -12.84
CA CYS A 90 -12.45 20.77 -13.73
C CYS A 90 -11.26 21.66 -14.08
#